data_AF-A0A8T2GZD7-F1
#
_entry.id   AF-A0A8T2GZD7-F1
#
_cell.length_a   1.000
_cell.length_b   1.000
_cell.length_c   1.000
_cell.angle_alpha   90.00
_cell.angle_beta   90.00
_cell.angle_gamma   90.00
#
_symmetry.space_group_name_H-M   'P 1'
#
loop_
_entity.id
_entity.type
_entity.pdbx_description
1 polymer ?
#
loop_
_entity_poly.entity_id
_entity_poly.type
_entity_poly.pdbx_seq_one_letter_code
_entity_poly.pdbx_strand_id
1 'polypeptide(L)'
;MWRRIVSSHLKSISAVGSCAAPSCRHAVVESTHLSLSTRASSIPAYSSIFSRQIGSAAADTAVKKRVEDVMPIATGHEKEELQAELEGRKLDDIDFPEGPFGTKEAPAVVKSYYDMRIVGCPGGEGEDEHDVVWFWLEKGKSFECPVCTQYFKLEVVGPGGPPDGHGDDHH
;
A
#
# COMPACT_ATOMS: atom_id res chain seq x y z
N MET A 1 22.10 43.32 -23.73
CA MET A 1 21.33 42.98 -24.95
C MET A 1 21.81 41.61 -25.42
N TRP A 2 20.95 40.59 -25.38
CA TRP A 2 20.76 39.56 -26.42
C TRP A 2 19.76 38.52 -25.94
N ARG A 3 18.68 38.39 -26.73
CA ARG A 3 17.64 37.37 -26.63
C ARG A 3 18.11 36.11 -27.34
N ARG A 4 17.68 34.93 -26.89
CA ARG A 4 17.37 33.80 -27.79
C ARG A 4 16.30 32.90 -27.17
N ILE A 5 15.31 32.61 -28.01
CA ILE A 5 14.07 31.86 -27.80
C ILE A 5 14.31 30.46 -28.39
N VAL A 6 13.96 29.39 -27.68
CA VAL A 6 13.69 28.04 -28.25
C VAL A 6 12.68 27.36 -27.32
N SER A 7 11.37 27.46 -27.60
CA SER A 7 10.51 26.46 -28.26
C SER A 7 10.43 25.08 -27.59
N SER A 8 9.32 24.86 -26.88
CA SER A 8 8.83 23.59 -26.34
C SER A 8 8.20 22.72 -27.44
N HIS A 9 8.63 21.47 -27.59
CA HIS A 9 7.99 20.49 -28.46
C HIS A 9 7.30 19.41 -27.62
N LEU A 10 5.98 19.55 -27.46
CA LEU A 10 5.12 18.51 -26.92
C LEU A 10 4.99 17.38 -27.95
N LYS A 11 5.02 16.12 -27.52
CA LYS A 11 4.64 14.96 -28.33
C LYS A 11 3.42 14.29 -27.72
N SER A 12 2.42 14.15 -28.60
CA SER A 12 1.09 13.60 -28.40
C SER A 12 1.12 12.09 -28.11
N ILE A 13 0.30 11.64 -27.16
CA ILE A 13 0.00 10.23 -26.89
C ILE A 13 -1.22 9.86 -27.74
N SER A 14 -1.13 8.80 -28.55
CA SER A 14 -2.29 8.25 -29.28
C SER A 14 -2.89 7.07 -28.53
N ALA A 15 -4.20 7.10 -28.29
CA ALA A 15 -4.99 5.95 -27.87
C ALA A 15 -5.40 5.12 -29.10
N VAL A 16 -5.20 3.81 -29.04
CA VAL A 16 -5.89 2.84 -29.89
C VAL A 16 -6.41 1.71 -29.02
N GLY A 17 -7.73 1.53 -29.02
CA GLY A 17 -8.39 0.38 -28.44
C GLY A 17 -8.41 -0.79 -29.42
N SER A 18 -8.57 -2.00 -28.89
CA SER A 18 -9.35 -3.06 -29.53
C SER A 18 -9.70 -4.16 -28.53
N CYS A 19 -10.97 -4.52 -28.56
CA CYS A 19 -11.60 -5.67 -27.93
C CYS A 19 -11.30 -6.95 -28.71
N ALA A 20 -10.99 -8.05 -28.00
CA ALA A 20 -11.14 -9.40 -28.55
C ALA A 20 -11.32 -10.40 -27.39
N ALA A 21 -12.47 -11.08 -27.38
CA ALA A 21 -12.75 -12.22 -26.51
C ALA A 21 -12.15 -13.50 -27.10
N PRO A 22 -11.62 -14.43 -26.30
CA PRO A 22 -11.31 -15.76 -26.78
C PRO A 22 -12.50 -16.72 -26.63
N SER A 23 -12.85 -17.33 -27.76
CA SER A 23 -13.68 -18.53 -27.87
C SER A 23 -12.85 -19.75 -27.47
N CYS A 24 -13.26 -20.48 -26.43
CA CYS A 24 -12.74 -21.80 -26.11
C CYS A 24 -13.82 -22.87 -26.31
N ARG A 25 -13.61 -23.69 -27.34
CA ARG A 25 -14.33 -24.94 -27.62
C ARG A 25 -13.62 -26.05 -26.85
N HIS A 26 -14.33 -26.81 -26.01
CA HIS A 26 -13.82 -28.09 -25.51
C HIS A 26 -14.89 -29.19 -25.55
N ALA A 27 -14.38 -30.38 -25.82
CA ALA A 27 -15.03 -31.57 -26.33
C ALA A 27 -15.99 -32.26 -25.35
N VAL A 28 -16.95 -32.95 -25.95
CA VAL A 28 -17.84 -33.92 -25.34
C VAL A 28 -17.02 -35.14 -24.92
N VAL A 29 -17.18 -35.58 -23.68
CA VAL A 29 -16.79 -36.94 -23.28
C VAL A 29 -18.00 -37.58 -22.60
N GLU A 30 -18.37 -38.71 -23.18
CA GLU A 30 -19.46 -39.61 -22.85
C GLU A 30 -19.24 -40.28 -21.48
N SER A 31 -20.27 -40.39 -20.67
CA SER A 31 -20.27 -41.28 -19.50
C SER A 31 -21.63 -41.91 -19.31
N THR A 32 -21.55 -43.21 -19.11
CA THR A 32 -22.60 -44.21 -19.20
C THR A 32 -23.51 -44.21 -17.98
N HIS A 33 -24.79 -44.17 -18.31
CA HIS A 33 -25.99 -44.60 -17.60
C HIS A 33 -25.81 -45.39 -16.27
N LEU A 34 -26.33 -44.83 -15.17
CA LEU A 34 -26.91 -45.60 -14.07
C LEU A 34 -28.21 -44.92 -13.61
N SER A 35 -29.32 -45.55 -13.99
CA SER A 35 -30.68 -45.17 -13.64
C SER A 35 -31.02 -45.58 -12.21
N LEU A 36 -31.40 -44.61 -11.37
CA LEU A 36 -32.03 -44.87 -10.09
C LEU A 36 -33.41 -44.21 -10.05
N SER A 37 -34.43 -45.05 -10.14
CA SER A 37 -35.84 -44.67 -10.00
C SER A 37 -36.15 -44.49 -8.51
N THR A 38 -36.69 -43.33 -8.13
CA THR A 38 -37.34 -43.19 -6.82
C THR A 38 -38.52 -42.22 -6.91
N ARG A 39 -39.70 -42.83 -6.98
CA ARG A 39 -41.04 -42.40 -6.51
C ARG A 39 -41.36 -40.89 -6.47
N ALA A 40 -42.29 -40.53 -7.34
CA ALA A 40 -43.14 -39.35 -7.19
C ALA A 40 -43.79 -39.32 -5.80
N SER A 41 -43.56 -38.23 -5.06
CA SER A 41 -44.35 -37.85 -3.89
C SER A 41 -44.79 -36.41 -4.08
N SER A 42 -46.08 -36.23 -4.34
CA SER A 42 -46.75 -34.95 -4.46
C SER A 42 -46.88 -34.30 -3.08
N ILE A 43 -46.06 -33.29 -2.80
CA ILE A 43 -46.27 -32.38 -1.67
C ILE A 43 -47.07 -31.19 -2.20
N PRO A 44 -48.21 -30.81 -1.59
CA PRO A 44 -48.95 -29.64 -2.01
C PRO A 44 -48.07 -28.40 -1.86
N ALA A 45 -47.88 -27.69 -2.96
CA ALA A 45 -47.22 -26.40 -3.00
C ALA A 45 -48.11 -25.39 -2.27
N TYR A 46 -47.90 -25.22 -0.96
CA TYR A 46 -48.24 -23.96 -0.31
C TYR A 46 -47.17 -22.97 -0.77
N SER A 47 -47.43 -22.31 -1.90
CA SER A 47 -46.66 -21.16 -2.34
C SER A 47 -47.06 -19.98 -1.47
N SER A 48 -46.51 -19.90 -0.26
CA SER A 48 -46.43 -18.60 0.39
C SER A 48 -45.41 -17.77 -0.36
N ILE A 49 -45.91 -17.03 -1.33
CA ILE A 49 -45.22 -15.92 -1.96
C ILE A 49 -45.21 -14.80 -0.90
N PHE A 50 -44.41 -14.96 0.16
CA PHE A 50 -43.83 -13.78 0.79
C PHE A 50 -42.87 -13.22 -0.23
N SER A 51 -43.41 -12.40 -1.12
CA SER A 51 -42.65 -11.53 -1.97
C SER A 51 -41.79 -10.69 -1.04
N ARG A 52 -40.52 -11.09 -0.84
CA ARG A 52 -39.52 -10.21 -0.25
C ARG A 52 -39.37 -9.08 -1.25
N GLN A 53 -40.14 -8.03 -1.06
CA GLN A 53 -39.81 -6.73 -1.61
C GLN A 53 -38.52 -6.31 -0.90
N ILE A 54 -37.39 -6.76 -1.44
CA ILE A 54 -36.15 -6.00 -1.34
C ILE A 54 -36.44 -4.76 -2.17
N GLY A 55 -36.98 -3.74 -1.51
CA GLY A 55 -37.05 -2.41 -2.09
C GLY A 55 -35.62 -2.00 -2.38
N SER A 56 -35.20 -2.15 -3.64
CA SER A 56 -34.10 -1.34 -4.15
C SER A 56 -34.69 0.05 -4.27
N ALA A 57 -34.72 0.77 -3.13
CA ALA A 57 -34.74 2.22 -3.21
C ALA A 57 -33.52 2.54 -4.05
N ALA A 58 -33.75 3.08 -5.24
CA ALA A 58 -32.73 3.75 -6.02
C ALA A 58 -32.24 4.92 -5.16
N ALA A 59 -31.34 4.64 -4.23
CA ALA A 59 -30.56 5.63 -3.55
C ALA A 59 -29.49 6.04 -4.56
N ASP A 60 -29.89 6.84 -5.54
CA ASP A 60 -29.01 7.78 -6.22
C ASP A 60 -28.58 8.85 -5.19
N THR A 61 -27.84 8.38 -4.21
CA THR A 61 -26.97 9.19 -3.38
C THR A 61 -25.75 8.32 -3.23
N ALA A 62 -24.71 8.59 -4.01
CA ALA A 62 -23.37 8.32 -3.55
C ALA A 62 -23.21 9.12 -2.25
N VAL A 63 -23.66 8.53 -1.13
CA VAL A 63 -23.55 9.13 0.19
C VAL A 63 -22.07 9.16 0.45
N LYS A 64 -21.46 10.33 0.24
CA LYS A 64 -20.12 10.62 0.73
C LYS A 64 -20.21 10.47 2.24
N LYS A 65 -19.89 9.28 2.75
CA LYS A 65 -19.79 9.05 4.19
C LYS A 65 -18.70 9.97 4.68
N ARG A 66 -19.05 10.86 5.59
CA ARG A 66 -18.07 11.69 6.31
C ARG A 66 -17.42 10.85 7.40
N VAL A 67 -16.21 11.23 7.83
CA VAL A 67 -15.46 10.51 8.86
C VAL A 67 -16.29 10.38 10.15
N GLU A 68 -17.03 11.44 10.53
CA GLU A 68 -17.85 11.46 11.74
C GLU A 68 -18.97 10.42 11.76
N ASP A 69 -19.48 10.01 10.59
CA ASP A 69 -20.51 8.97 10.49
C ASP A 69 -19.91 7.55 10.59
N VAL A 70 -18.61 7.41 10.31
CA VAL A 70 -17.88 6.14 10.35
C VAL A 70 -17.22 5.92 11.72
N MET A 71 -16.77 6.98 12.39
CA MET A 71 -16.14 6.93 13.72
C MET A 71 -16.88 6.11 14.80
N PRO A 72 -18.22 6.16 14.96
CA PRO A 72 -18.89 5.39 16.01
C PRO A 72 -18.91 3.87 15.76
N ILE A 73 -18.69 3.43 14.52
CA ILE A 73 -18.68 2.01 14.14
C ILE A 73 -17.25 1.48 13.90
N ALA A 74 -16.28 2.36 13.68
CA ALA A 74 -14.87 2.00 13.45
C ALA A 74 -14.23 1.40 14.71
N THR A 75 -13.38 0.38 14.53
CA THR A 75 -12.64 -0.28 15.62
C THR A 75 -11.23 -0.68 15.17
N GLY A 76 -10.31 -0.93 16.11
CA GLY A 76 -8.93 -1.32 15.80
C GLY A 76 -8.13 -0.21 15.10
N HIS A 77 -7.26 -0.58 14.16
CA HIS A 77 -6.41 0.37 13.42
C HIS A 77 -7.20 1.35 12.56
N GLU A 78 -8.36 0.94 12.02
CA GLU A 78 -9.26 1.85 11.28
C GLU A 78 -9.65 3.05 12.16
N LYS A 79 -10.02 2.80 13.41
CA LYS A 79 -10.38 3.89 14.34
C LYS A 79 -9.18 4.75 14.69
N GLU A 80 -8.02 4.14 14.87
CA GLU A 80 -6.77 4.82 15.22
C GLU A 80 -6.37 5.82 14.14
N GLU A 81 -6.38 5.39 12.88
CA GLU A 81 -6.09 6.21 11.70
C GLU A 81 -7.08 7.38 11.59
N LEU A 82 -8.39 7.10 11.64
CA LEU A 82 -9.41 8.15 11.55
C LEU A 82 -9.33 9.17 12.69
N GLN A 83 -9.00 8.73 13.91
CA GLN A 83 -8.81 9.64 15.04
C GLN A 83 -7.60 10.55 14.84
N ALA A 84 -6.48 10.01 14.35
CA ALA A 84 -5.29 10.79 14.03
C ALA A 84 -5.57 11.83 12.94
N GLU A 85 -6.30 11.45 11.89
CA GLU A 85 -6.73 12.36 10.83
C GLU A 85 -7.60 13.51 11.36
N LEU A 86 -8.54 13.23 12.28
CA LEU A 86 -9.37 14.25 12.93
C LEU A 86 -8.56 15.20 13.81
N GLU A 87 -7.53 14.70 14.48
CA GLU A 87 -6.56 15.49 15.25
C GLU A 87 -5.58 16.26 14.33
N GLY A 88 -5.60 16.01 13.02
CA GLY A 88 -4.71 16.62 12.04
C GLY A 88 -3.27 16.10 12.12
N ARG A 89 -3.05 14.92 12.71
CA ARG A 89 -1.74 14.26 12.80
C ARG A 89 -1.71 13.01 11.93
N LYS A 90 -0.52 12.66 11.44
CA LYS A 90 -0.29 11.38 10.76
C LYS A 90 0.20 10.36 11.79
N LEU A 91 -0.32 9.13 11.78
CA LEU A 91 0.20 8.06 12.65
C LEU A 91 1.63 7.69 12.26
N ASP A 92 1.87 7.48 10.97
CA ASP A 92 3.17 7.06 10.42
C ASP A 92 3.98 8.27 9.93
N ASP A 93 4.53 9.04 10.87
CA ASP A 93 5.36 10.22 10.58
C ASP A 93 6.81 9.88 10.20
N ILE A 94 7.20 8.61 10.26
CA ILE A 94 8.61 8.15 10.15
C ILE A 94 8.88 7.46 8.80
N ASP A 95 8.01 7.63 7.80
CA ASP A 95 8.03 6.85 6.55
C ASP A 95 9.34 6.95 5.78
N PHE A 96 9.73 8.14 5.34
CA PHE A 96 10.93 8.35 4.54
C PHE A 96 11.80 9.45 5.15
N PRO A 97 13.13 9.29 5.14
CA PRO A 97 14.01 10.35 5.59
C PRO A 97 13.93 11.53 4.63
N GLU A 98 13.52 12.68 5.15
CA GLU A 98 13.55 13.95 4.45
C GLU A 98 14.78 14.75 4.91
N GLY A 99 15.55 15.27 3.97
CA GLY A 99 16.72 16.08 4.29
C GLY A 99 17.68 16.27 3.13
N PRO A 100 18.69 17.12 3.30
CA PRO A 100 19.75 17.31 2.31
C PRO A 100 20.62 16.06 2.18
N PHE A 101 21.47 16.06 1.16
CA PHE A 101 22.51 15.05 1.01
C PHE A 101 23.43 15.04 2.24
N GLY A 102 23.63 13.86 2.83
CA GLY A 102 24.35 13.69 4.09
C GLY A 102 25.86 13.70 3.91
N THR A 103 26.56 14.61 4.58
CA THR A 103 28.03 14.65 4.62
C THR A 103 28.56 14.02 5.91
N LYS A 104 29.89 13.85 5.99
CA LYS A 104 30.53 13.29 7.19
C LYS A 104 30.27 14.12 8.46
N GLU A 105 30.22 15.44 8.32
CA GLU A 105 29.95 16.39 9.40
C GLU A 105 28.46 16.53 9.69
N ALA A 106 27.63 16.45 8.65
CA ALA A 106 26.18 16.58 8.71
C ALA A 106 25.50 15.37 8.03
N PRO A 107 25.47 14.21 8.69
CA PRO A 107 24.90 13.00 8.10
C PRO A 107 23.38 13.12 7.93
N ALA A 108 22.82 12.41 6.95
CA ALA A 108 21.39 12.30 6.76
C ALA A 108 20.78 11.52 7.93
N VAL A 109 19.88 12.17 8.65
CA VAL A 109 19.25 11.61 9.87
C VAL A 109 18.05 10.78 9.47
N VAL A 110 18.08 9.50 9.83
CA VAL A 110 16.97 8.56 9.60
C VAL A 110 16.32 8.24 10.94
N LYS A 111 15.05 8.62 11.10
CA LYS A 111 14.27 8.29 12.28
C LYS A 111 13.92 6.79 12.29
N SER A 112 13.87 6.18 13.46
CA SER A 112 13.47 4.77 13.63
C SER A 112 12.76 4.57 14.95
N TYR A 113 11.80 3.66 15.00
CA TYR A 113 11.16 3.24 16.26
C TYR A 113 12.04 2.28 17.08
N TYR A 114 12.88 1.50 16.39
CA TYR A 114 13.82 0.51 16.94
C TYR A 114 15.28 0.96 16.83
N ASP A 115 16.21 0.25 17.47
CA ASP A 115 17.65 0.56 17.43
C ASP A 115 18.31 0.22 16.08
N MET A 116 17.59 -0.42 15.16
CA MET A 116 18.07 -0.76 13.82
C MET A 116 16.95 -0.61 12.78
N ARG A 117 17.27 -0.09 11.58
CA ARG A 117 16.33 0.12 10.47
C ARG A 117 16.98 -0.20 9.12
N ILE A 118 16.22 -0.81 8.20
CA ILE A 118 16.65 -0.99 6.81
C ILE A 118 16.49 0.33 6.07
N VAL A 119 17.55 0.77 5.40
CA VAL A 119 17.58 2.02 4.62
C VAL A 119 18.02 1.72 3.20
N GLY A 120 17.39 2.37 2.23
CA GLY A 120 17.75 2.34 0.82
C GLY A 120 18.26 3.71 0.37
N CYS A 121 19.48 3.77 -0.16
CA CYS A 121 20.03 4.99 -0.76
C CYS A 121 19.90 4.91 -2.30
N PRO A 122 19.08 5.76 -2.94
CA PRO A 122 18.99 5.86 -4.40
C PRO A 122 20.05 6.78 -5.03
N GLY A 123 20.93 7.37 -4.23
CA GLY A 123 21.90 8.37 -4.67
C GLY A 123 21.42 9.82 -4.53
N GLY A 124 22.26 10.74 -5.01
CA GLY A 124 22.01 12.18 -5.05
C GLY A 124 21.44 12.66 -6.38
N GLU A 125 21.38 13.98 -6.58
CA GLU A 125 21.05 14.55 -7.88
C GLU A 125 22.27 14.55 -8.82
N GLY A 126 22.08 14.17 -10.09
CA GLY A 126 23.12 14.29 -11.12
C GLY A 126 24.04 13.06 -11.20
N GLU A 127 25.35 13.26 -11.03
CA GLU A 127 26.36 12.20 -11.19
C GLU A 127 26.36 11.18 -10.04
N ASP A 128 25.76 11.53 -8.91
CA ASP A 128 25.64 10.69 -7.71
C ASP A 128 24.38 9.80 -7.71
N GLU A 129 23.60 9.78 -8.80
CA GLU A 129 22.44 8.89 -8.99
C GLU A 129 22.92 7.45 -9.24
N HIS A 130 22.34 6.48 -8.52
CA HIS A 130 22.70 5.08 -8.67
C HIS A 130 21.56 4.14 -8.29
N ASP A 131 21.71 2.85 -8.62
CA ASP A 131 20.74 1.82 -8.19
C ASP A 131 20.64 1.76 -6.66
N VAL A 132 19.45 1.44 -6.14
CA VAL A 132 19.19 1.49 -4.70
C VAL A 132 20.10 0.53 -3.94
N VAL A 133 20.95 1.09 -3.07
CA VAL A 133 21.77 0.31 -2.14
C VAL A 133 21.02 0.16 -0.83
N TRP A 134 20.67 -1.08 -0.49
CA TRP A 134 20.01 -1.44 0.76
C TRP A 134 21.03 -1.84 1.82
N PHE A 135 20.85 -1.33 3.04
CA PHE A 135 21.73 -1.66 4.17
C PHE A 135 20.98 -1.58 5.50
N TRP A 136 21.52 -2.27 6.50
CA TRP A 136 21.10 -2.12 7.90
C TRP A 136 21.80 -0.92 8.52
N LEU A 137 21.01 0.04 8.99
CA LEU A 137 21.49 1.18 9.75
C LEU A 137 21.23 0.94 11.23
N GLU A 138 22.29 0.93 12.03
CA GLU A 138 22.25 0.68 13.47
C GLU A 138 22.44 1.98 14.27
N LYS A 139 21.82 2.05 15.45
CA LYS A 139 22.01 3.15 16.39
C LYS A 139 23.48 3.28 16.79
N GLY A 140 23.97 4.51 16.79
CA GLY A 140 25.34 4.84 17.22
C GLY A 140 26.43 4.56 16.18
N LYS A 141 26.10 3.92 15.06
CA LYS A 141 27.01 3.71 13.92
C LYS A 141 26.56 4.56 12.74
N SER A 142 27.46 5.34 12.16
CA SER A 142 27.20 6.00 10.88
C SER A 142 27.48 5.03 9.74
N PHE A 143 26.62 5.01 8.73
CA PHE A 143 26.84 4.24 7.51
C PHE A 143 27.21 5.18 6.36
N GLU A 144 28.20 4.80 5.56
CA GLU A 144 28.60 5.52 4.35
C GLU A 144 28.17 4.70 3.14
N CYS A 145 27.41 5.30 2.22
CA CYS A 145 27.02 4.64 0.99
C CYS A 145 28.25 4.35 0.11
N PRO A 146 28.48 3.11 -0.34
CA PRO A 146 29.67 2.75 -1.11
C PRO A 146 29.71 3.36 -2.53
N VAL A 147 28.62 3.96 -3.00
CA VAL A 147 28.51 4.52 -4.36
C VAL A 147 28.56 6.05 -4.34
N CYS A 148 27.58 6.70 -3.70
CA CYS A 148 27.52 8.17 -3.63
C CYS A 148 28.26 8.77 -2.44
N THR A 149 28.86 7.98 -1.54
CA THR A 149 29.57 8.47 -0.34
C THR A 149 28.71 9.28 0.65
N GLN A 150 27.38 9.18 0.55
CA GLN A 150 26.46 9.80 1.51
C GLN A 150 26.58 9.15 2.89
N TYR A 151 26.59 9.97 3.94
CA TYR A 151 26.59 9.50 5.32
C TYR A 151 25.17 9.47 5.89
N PHE A 152 24.86 8.41 6.61
CA PHE A 152 23.58 8.18 7.29
C PHE A 152 23.78 7.95 8.77
N LYS A 153 22.87 8.47 9.60
CA LYS A 153 22.83 8.26 11.04
C LYS A 153 21.41 7.97 11.50
N LEU A 154 21.25 6.98 12.37
CA LEU A 154 19.95 6.62 12.93
C LEU A 154 19.64 7.41 14.19
N GLU A 155 18.43 7.96 14.26
CA GLU A 155 17.83 8.59 15.42
C GLU A 155 16.64 7.75 15.89
N VAL A 156 16.69 7.27 17.14
CA VAL A 156 15.60 6.47 17.71
C VAL A 156 14.57 7.41 18.33
N VAL A 157 13.34 7.39 17.81
CA VAL A 157 12.21 8.21 18.30
C VAL A 157 11.19 7.39 19.11
N GLY A 158 11.37 6.06 19.17
CA GLY A 158 10.53 5.13 19.92
C GLY A 158 11.22 4.56 21.17
N PRO A 159 10.70 3.45 21.72
CA PRO A 159 11.29 2.75 22.87
C PRO A 159 12.67 2.16 22.56
N GLY A 160 13.02 1.98 21.28
CA GLY A 160 14.27 1.33 20.89
C GLY A 160 14.23 -0.19 21.04
N GLY A 161 15.40 -0.80 21.16
CA GLY A 161 15.57 -2.25 21.20
C GLY A 161 15.68 -2.90 19.82
N PRO A 162 16.02 -4.20 19.78
CA PRO A 162 16.15 -4.94 18.54
C PRO A 162 14.77 -5.17 17.90
N PRO A 163 14.65 -5.05 16.57
CA PRO A 163 13.37 -5.15 15.87
C PRO A 163 12.75 -6.56 15.92
N ASP A 164 13.54 -7.58 16.25
CA ASP A 164 13.09 -8.97 16.37
C ASP A 164 12.56 -9.33 17.78
N GLY A 165 12.65 -8.41 18.74
CA GLY A 165 12.18 -8.61 20.12
C GLY A 165 13.00 -9.61 20.94
N HIS A 166 14.14 -10.09 20.44
CA HIS A 166 15.02 -11.00 21.18
C HIS A 166 16.11 -10.16 21.88
N GLY A 167 15.75 -9.57 23.02
CA GLY A 167 16.74 -8.97 23.92
C GLY A 167 17.69 -10.05 24.43
N ASP A 168 18.97 -9.73 24.50
CA ASP A 168 20.01 -10.54 25.09
C ASP A 168 19.79 -10.68 26.60
N ASP A 169 18.98 -11.67 26.98
CA ASP A 169 18.89 -12.24 28.32
C ASP A 169 20.21 -12.97 28.67
N HIS A 170 21.29 -12.21 28.80
CA HIS A 170 22.54 -12.68 29.42
C HIS A 170 22.60 -12.15 30.85
N HIS A 171 22.03 -12.94 31.75
CA HIS A 171 22.31 -12.91 33.20
C HIS A 171 23.79 -13.12 33.50
#